data_AF-A0A522DFK9-F1
#
_entry.id   AF-A0A522DFK9-F1
#
_cell.length_a   1.000
_cell.length_b   1.000
_cell.length_c   1.000
_cell.angle_alpha   90.00
_cell.angle_beta   90.00
_cell.angle_gamma   90.00
#
_symmetry.space_group_name_H-M   'P 1'
#
loop_
_entity.id
_entity.type
_entity.pdbx_description
1 polymer ?
#
loop_
_entity_poly.entity_id
_entity_poly.type
_entity_poly.pdbx_seq_one_letter_code
_entity_poly.pdbx_strand_id
1 'polypeptide(L)'
;METVIIRRGSGYSDCTAFNGFTVIASPLPNRDDRVFGNVTYASHAVQLAADEYGDLFVLLQHGGGRLVVRFRPPSDGGATKEALIAMPERVLYAVLYALVTTAERADAVARRETQAEWAQAYCDGRIKKSRAKQGSRRVEIIPAAGVASLPLHA
;
A
#
# COMPACT_ATOMS: atom_id res chain seq x y z
N MET A 1 3.24 13.17 2.90
CA MET A 1 4.06 11.98 2.65
C MET A 1 3.19 11.01 1.88
N GLU A 2 3.47 10.79 0.60
CA GLU A 2 2.68 9.93 -0.27
C GLU A 2 3.06 8.47 0.02
N THR A 3 2.29 7.80 0.89
CA THR A 3 2.42 6.36 1.16
C THR A 3 1.44 5.62 0.28
N VAL A 4 1.92 4.76 -0.61
CA VAL A 4 1.09 4.08 -1.61
C VAL A 4 1.34 2.58 -1.56
N ILE A 5 0.26 1.81 -1.47
CA ILE A 5 0.28 0.37 -1.72
C ILE A 5 0.54 0.17 -3.20
N ILE A 6 1.72 -0.35 -3.55
CA ILE A 6 2.14 -0.48 -4.96
C ILE A 6 1.97 -1.89 -5.50
N ARG A 7 1.96 -2.91 -4.63
CA ARG A 7 1.73 -4.31 -5.03
C ARG A 7 0.96 -5.06 -3.95
N ARG A 8 0.05 -5.92 -4.40
CA ARG A 8 -0.60 -6.96 -3.59
C ARG A 8 -0.32 -8.31 -4.23
N GLY A 9 -0.15 -9.35 -3.43
CA GLY A 9 0.09 -10.71 -3.89
C GLY A 9 -0.54 -11.75 -2.99
N SER A 10 -0.63 -12.99 -3.47
CA SER A 10 -1.08 -14.11 -2.66
C SER A 10 -0.07 -14.45 -1.55
N GLY A 11 -0.50 -15.24 -0.57
CA GLY A 11 0.37 -15.79 0.46
C GLY A 11 1.11 -17.07 0.05
N TYR A 12 0.90 -17.52 -1.20
CA TYR A 12 1.42 -18.79 -1.70
C TYR A 12 2.88 -18.68 -2.15
N SER A 13 3.55 -19.83 -2.25
CA SER A 13 4.99 -19.94 -2.52
C SER A 13 5.42 -19.41 -3.89
N ASP A 14 4.52 -19.40 -4.87
CA ASP A 14 4.73 -18.90 -6.23
C ASP A 14 4.56 -17.38 -6.35
N CYS A 15 4.15 -16.69 -5.26
CA CYS A 15 3.92 -15.26 -5.31
C CYS A 15 5.21 -14.48 -5.55
N THR A 16 5.22 -13.63 -6.58
CA THR A 16 6.37 -12.79 -6.97
C THR A 16 6.26 -11.34 -6.48
N ALA A 17 5.31 -11.03 -5.59
CA ALA A 17 5.02 -9.65 -5.19
C ALA A 17 6.24 -8.92 -4.59
N PHE A 18 7.13 -9.63 -3.91
CA PHE A 18 8.36 -9.08 -3.32
C PHE A 18 9.57 -9.13 -4.27
N ASN A 19 9.44 -9.68 -5.48
CA ASN A 19 10.54 -9.76 -6.42
C ASN A 19 10.98 -8.35 -6.86
N GLY A 20 12.30 -8.14 -6.88
CA GLY A 20 12.91 -6.87 -7.26
C GLY A 20 13.08 -5.88 -6.12
N PHE A 21 12.74 -6.22 -4.87
CA PHE A 21 13.05 -5.39 -3.70
C PHE A 21 14.25 -5.94 -2.93
N THR A 22 15.19 -5.05 -2.59
CA THR A 22 16.37 -5.42 -1.80
C THR A 22 16.07 -5.22 -0.32
N VAL A 23 15.94 -6.30 0.44
CA VAL A 23 15.70 -6.24 1.89
C VAL A 23 16.94 -5.69 2.58
N ILE A 24 16.76 -4.64 3.37
CA ILE A 24 17.82 -3.97 4.13
C ILE A 24 17.67 -4.15 5.64
N ALA A 25 16.47 -4.50 6.14
CA ALA A 25 16.26 -4.94 7.51
C ALA A 25 15.05 -5.87 7.62
N SER A 26 15.10 -6.86 8.50
CA SER A 26 14.03 -7.83 8.74
C SER A 26 13.80 -8.00 10.25
N PRO A 27 13.17 -7.01 10.93
CA PRO A 27 13.02 -7.02 12.38
C PRO A 27 12.13 -8.17 12.83
N LEU A 28 12.49 -8.83 13.94
CA LEU A 28 11.75 -9.94 14.53
C LEU A 28 11.42 -11.04 13.48
N PRO A 29 12.45 -11.67 12.88
CA PRO A 29 12.25 -12.69 11.85
C PRO A 29 11.54 -13.93 12.41
N ASN A 30 11.77 -14.25 13.69
CA ASN A 30 11.07 -15.34 14.34
C ASN A 30 9.64 -14.92 14.70
N ARG A 31 8.69 -15.78 14.36
CA ARG A 31 7.26 -15.60 14.62
C ARG A 31 6.97 -15.27 16.09
N ASP A 32 7.63 -15.97 17.00
CA ASP A 32 7.30 -15.93 18.42
C ASP A 32 7.88 -14.70 19.13
N ASP A 33 8.81 -13.97 18.50
CA ASP A 33 9.35 -12.72 19.03
C ASP A 33 8.38 -11.53 18.84
N ARG A 34 7.35 -11.69 18.01
CA ARG A 34 6.36 -10.66 17.64
C ARG A 34 5.25 -10.52 18.68
N VAL A 35 5.61 -10.49 19.96
CA VAL A 35 4.70 -10.35 21.09
C VAL A 35 4.97 -9.03 21.81
N PHE A 36 3.93 -8.20 21.89
CA PHE A 36 3.97 -6.84 22.43
C PHE A 36 2.91 -6.71 23.53
N GLY A 37 3.34 -6.86 24.79
CA GLY A 37 2.40 -6.92 25.93
C GLY A 37 1.46 -8.12 25.80
N ASN A 38 0.16 -7.87 25.75
CA ASN A 38 -0.89 -8.88 25.57
C ASN A 38 -1.31 -9.09 24.11
N VAL A 39 -0.64 -8.46 23.14
CA VAL A 39 -0.95 -8.55 21.71
C VAL A 39 0.12 -9.35 20.99
N THR A 40 -0.29 -10.25 20.09
CA THR A 40 0.61 -11.00 19.22
C THR A 40 0.41 -10.64 17.75
N TYR A 41 1.52 -10.42 17.06
CA TYR A 41 1.59 -10.21 15.61
C TYR A 41 2.34 -11.36 14.93
N ALA A 42 2.30 -12.55 15.52
CA ALA A 42 2.98 -13.75 15.03
C ALA A 42 2.77 -13.98 13.51
N SER A 43 1.56 -13.77 13.01
CA SER A 43 1.23 -13.94 11.60
C SER A 43 1.74 -12.84 10.67
N HIS A 44 2.33 -11.75 11.17
CA HIS A 44 2.71 -10.58 10.38
C HIS A 44 4.22 -10.45 10.30
N ALA A 45 4.81 -10.94 9.20
CA ALA A 45 6.22 -10.74 8.90
C ALA A 45 6.40 -9.41 8.19
N VAL A 46 7.26 -8.54 8.73
CA VAL A 46 7.49 -7.20 8.20
C VAL A 46 8.98 -7.04 7.88
N GLN A 47 9.28 -6.47 6.73
CA GLN A 47 10.65 -6.19 6.29
C GLN A 47 10.74 -4.78 5.73
N LEU A 48 11.88 -4.14 5.94
CA LEU A 48 12.27 -2.90 5.28
C LEU A 48 13.13 -3.25 4.06
N ALA A 49 12.75 -2.72 2.91
CA ALA A 49 13.50 -2.83 1.68
C ALA A 49 13.79 -1.45 1.08
N ALA A 50 14.78 -1.39 0.19
CA ALA A 50 15.12 -0.22 -0.58
C ALA A 50 15.33 -0.61 -2.04
N ASP A 51 15.20 0.36 -2.95
CA ASP A 51 15.68 0.25 -4.31
C ASP A 51 16.99 1.03 -4.52
N GLU A 52 17.51 0.97 -5.74
CA GLU A 52 18.74 1.67 -6.15
C GLU A 52 18.58 3.20 -6.21
N TYR A 53 17.35 3.70 -6.24
CA TYR A 53 17.03 5.13 -6.31
C TYR A 53 16.79 5.76 -4.94
N GLY A 54 16.87 4.96 -3.86
CA GLY A 54 16.69 5.41 -2.49
C GLY A 54 15.24 5.47 -2.02
N ASP A 55 14.28 4.99 -2.81
CA ASP A 55 12.91 4.80 -2.32
C ASP A 55 12.91 3.64 -1.30
N LEU A 56 12.06 3.78 -0.27
CA LEU A 56 11.92 2.79 0.79
C LEU A 56 10.59 2.07 0.68
N PHE A 57 10.61 0.79 1.05
CA PHE A 57 9.48 -0.10 0.94
C PHE A 57 9.30 -0.89 2.23
N VAL A 58 8.05 -1.05 2.65
CA VAL A 58 7.68 -2.03 3.67
C VAL A 58 7.06 -3.23 3.00
N LEU A 59 7.66 -4.40 3.21
CA LEU A 59 7.15 -5.67 2.74
C LEU A 59 6.43 -6.34 3.92
N LEU A 60 5.11 -6.53 3.80
CA LEU A 60 4.30 -7.22 4.79
C LEU A 60 3.80 -8.55 4.22
N GLN A 61 4.05 -9.65 4.91
CA GLN A 61 3.40 -10.93 4.67
C GLN A 61 2.53 -11.31 5.87
N HIS A 62 1.28 -11.68 5.59
CA HIS A 62 0.36 -12.22 6.59
C HIS A 62 -0.62 -13.23 5.96
N GLY A 63 -1.57 -13.75 6.76
CA GLY A 63 -2.53 -14.75 6.30
C GLY A 63 -3.43 -14.29 5.13
N GLY A 64 -3.55 -12.97 4.90
CA GLY A 64 -4.28 -12.39 3.77
C GLY A 64 -3.44 -12.23 2.49
N GLY A 65 -2.13 -12.53 2.55
CA GLY A 65 -1.22 -12.47 1.42
C GLY A 65 -0.01 -11.58 1.67
N ARG A 66 0.48 -11.00 0.58
CA ARG A 66 1.66 -10.11 0.56
C ARG A 66 1.26 -8.70 0.14
N LEU A 67 1.91 -7.73 0.76
CA LEU A 67 1.66 -6.32 0.54
C LEU A 67 2.99 -5.57 0.47
N VAL A 68 3.12 -4.70 -0.53
CA VAL A 68 4.26 -3.79 -0.66
C VAL A 68 3.76 -2.36 -0.55
N VAL A 69 4.24 -1.67 0.47
CA VAL A 69 3.98 -0.25 0.72
C VAL A 69 5.22 0.55 0.38
N ARG A 70 5.12 1.46 -0.60
CA ARG A 70 6.17 2.44 -0.85
C ARG A 70 5.98 3.61 0.09
N PHE A 71 7.06 4.06 0.71
CA PHE A 71 7.11 5.37 1.35
C PHE A 71 8.36 6.09 0.87
N ARG A 72 8.17 7.26 0.26
CA ARG A 72 9.28 8.10 -0.16
C ARG A 72 9.87 8.78 1.07
N PRO A 73 11.16 8.56 1.38
CA PRO A 73 11.80 9.31 2.46
C PRO A 73 11.83 10.81 2.12
N PRO A 74 11.93 11.69 3.12
CA PRO A 74 12.22 13.10 2.89
C PRO A 74 13.52 13.27 2.07
N SER A 75 13.71 14.43 1.45
CA SER A 75 14.99 14.79 0.82
C SER A 75 16.05 15.11 1.89
N ASP A 76 16.46 14.10 2.65
CA ASP A 76 17.30 14.20 3.84
C ASP A 76 18.67 13.53 3.69
N GLY A 77 19.08 13.26 2.45
CA GLY A 77 20.37 12.63 2.17
C GLY A 77 20.49 11.18 2.66
N GLY A 78 19.39 10.52 3.00
CA GLY A 78 19.39 9.14 3.49
C GLY A 78 19.33 9.01 5.02
N ALA A 79 19.28 10.13 5.76
CA ALA A 79 19.21 10.13 7.22
C ALA A 79 18.02 9.30 7.75
N THR A 80 16.86 9.36 7.10
CA THR A 80 15.70 8.52 7.46
C THR A 80 16.01 7.03 7.34
N LYS A 81 16.69 6.61 6.25
CA LYS A 81 17.07 5.21 6.04
C LYS A 81 18.03 4.75 7.14
N GLU A 82 19.06 5.53 7.42
CA GLU A 82 20.05 5.23 8.47
C GLU A 82 19.40 5.15 9.85
N ALA A 83 18.54 6.10 10.18
CA ALA A 83 17.81 6.13 11.43
C ALA A 83 16.93 4.88 11.60
N LEU A 84 16.21 4.45 10.55
CA LEU A 84 15.40 3.24 10.57
C LEU A 84 16.25 1.98 10.79
N ILE A 85 17.37 1.85 10.09
CA ILE A 85 18.27 0.69 10.22
C ILE A 85 18.87 0.62 11.63
N ALA A 86 19.17 1.77 12.23
CA ALA A 86 19.73 1.86 13.59
C ALA A 86 18.70 1.64 14.71
N MET A 87 17.39 1.55 14.39
CA MET A 87 16.36 1.35 15.42
C MET A 87 16.49 -0.04 16.05
N PRO A 88 16.21 -0.16 17.37
CA PRO A 88 16.01 -1.46 18.00
C PRO A 88 14.92 -2.25 17.28
N GLU A 89 15.11 -3.56 17.09
CA GLU A 89 14.23 -4.38 16.24
C GLU A 89 12.75 -4.27 16.61
N ARG A 90 12.42 -4.26 17.90
CA ARG A 90 11.03 -4.11 18.38
C ARG A 90 10.42 -2.75 17.99
N VAL A 91 11.23 -1.69 18.04
CA VAL A 91 10.80 -0.34 17.64
C VAL A 91 10.64 -0.27 16.14
N LEU A 92 11.63 -0.78 15.38
CA LEU A 92 11.55 -0.85 13.92
C LEU A 92 10.31 -1.61 13.46
N TYR A 93 10.06 -2.80 14.02
CA TYR A 93 8.88 -3.59 13.71
C TYR A 93 7.59 -2.79 13.92
N ALA A 94 7.44 -2.14 15.07
CA ALA A 94 6.26 -1.35 15.40
C ALA A 94 6.06 -0.17 14.42
N VAL A 95 7.14 0.53 14.06
CA VAL A 95 7.12 1.64 13.10
C VAL A 95 6.68 1.14 11.71
N LEU A 96 7.33 0.09 11.20
CA LEU A 96 7.00 -0.46 9.88
C LEU A 96 5.57 -1.00 9.83
N TYR A 97 5.12 -1.70 10.87
CA TYR A 97 3.75 -2.21 10.96
C TYR A 97 2.71 -1.08 11.04
N ALA A 98 3.01 0.00 11.75
CA ALA A 98 2.15 1.18 11.80
C ALA A 98 2.01 1.86 10.43
N LEU A 99 3.11 2.00 9.67
CA LEU A 99 3.09 2.52 8.31
C LEU A 99 2.18 1.70 7.41
N VAL A 100 2.31 0.37 7.45
CA VAL A 100 1.49 -0.52 6.63
C VAL A 100 0.01 -0.46 7.03
N THR A 101 -0.28 -0.52 8.33
CA THR A 101 -1.66 -0.46 8.83
C THR A 101 -2.33 0.86 8.44
N THR A 102 -1.59 1.96 8.48
CA THR A 102 -2.08 3.27 8.07
C THR A 102 -2.38 3.31 6.57
N ALA A 103 -1.48 2.76 5.75
CA ALA A 103 -1.67 2.66 4.30
C ALA A 103 -2.90 1.81 3.94
N GLU A 104 -3.09 0.67 4.60
CA GLU A 104 -4.26 -0.19 4.36
C GLU A 104 -5.58 0.48 4.77
N ARG A 105 -5.60 1.21 5.89
CA ARG A 105 -6.77 1.98 6.32
C ARG A 105 -7.10 3.09 5.32
N ALA A 106 -6.10 3.82 4.84
CA ALA A 106 -6.29 4.86 3.84
C ALA A 106 -6.83 4.28 2.51
N ASP A 107 -6.27 3.17 2.03
CA ASP A 107 -6.75 2.46 0.84
C ASP A 107 -8.18 1.94 1.02
N ALA A 108 -8.53 1.42 2.20
CA ALA A 108 -9.89 0.99 2.51
C ALA A 108 -10.90 2.15 2.49
N VAL A 109 -10.53 3.32 3.03
CA VAL A 109 -11.37 4.53 2.99
C VAL A 109 -11.56 5.00 1.54
N ALA A 110 -10.46 5.14 0.79
CA ALA A 110 -10.52 5.58 -0.61
C ALA A 110 -11.39 4.65 -1.49
N ARG A 111 -11.29 3.33 -1.26
CA ARG A 111 -12.14 2.35 -1.97
C ARG A 111 -13.61 2.48 -1.60
N ARG A 112 -13.94 2.72 -0.33
CA ARG A 112 -15.33 2.93 0.12
C ARG A 112 -15.92 4.20 -0.48
N GLU A 113 -15.16 5.29 -0.49
CA GLU A 113 -15.58 6.55 -1.11
C GLU A 113 -15.83 6.37 -2.61
N THR A 114 -14.88 5.72 -3.31
CA THR A 114 -15.04 5.36 -4.73
C THR A 114 -16.29 4.50 -4.92
N GLN A 115 -16.48 3.44 -4.12
CA GLN A 115 -17.65 2.57 -4.24
C GLN A 115 -18.96 3.32 -4.01
N ALA A 116 -19.01 4.25 -3.05
CA ALA A 116 -20.18 5.08 -2.79
C ALA A 116 -20.47 6.02 -3.96
N GLU A 117 -19.45 6.64 -4.55
CA GLU A 117 -19.60 7.47 -5.75
C GLU A 117 -20.16 6.67 -6.93
N TRP A 118 -19.63 5.47 -7.18
CA TRP A 118 -20.10 4.58 -8.22
C TRP A 118 -21.53 4.09 -7.98
N ALA A 119 -21.89 3.77 -6.74
CA ALA A 119 -23.23 3.36 -6.37
C ALA A 119 -24.24 4.51 -6.61
N GLN A 120 -23.90 5.72 -6.18
CA GLN A 120 -24.72 6.90 -6.42
C GLN A 120 -24.88 7.18 -7.92
N ALA A 121 -23.78 7.14 -8.69
CA ALA A 121 -23.82 7.33 -10.13
C ALA A 121 -24.65 6.28 -10.86
N TYR A 122 -24.68 5.04 -10.36
CA TYR A 122 -25.58 4.01 -10.86
C TYR A 122 -27.06 4.34 -10.60
N CYS A 123 -27.41 4.74 -9.37
CA CYS A 123 -28.76 5.17 -9.02
C CYS A 123 -29.22 6.38 -9.85
N ASP A 124 -28.32 7.31 -10.13
CA ASP A 124 -28.59 8.52 -10.92
C ASP A 124 -28.62 8.26 -12.45
N GLY A 125 -28.37 7.03 -12.91
CA GLY A 125 -28.28 6.73 -14.35
C GLY A 125 -27.07 7.35 -15.06
N ARG A 126 -26.03 7.76 -14.31
CA ARG A 126 -24.82 8.44 -14.80
C ARG A 126 -23.70 7.49 -15.20
N ILE A 127 -23.97 6.19 -15.37
CA ILE A 127 -22.95 5.21 -15.80
C ILE A 127 -22.97 5.06 -17.31
N LYS A 128 -21.91 5.53 -17.97
CA LYS A 128 -21.73 5.37 -19.41
C LYS A 128 -20.83 4.17 -19.70
N LYS A 129 -21.31 3.28 -20.57
CA LYS A 129 -20.56 2.13 -21.08
C LYS A 129 -20.26 2.38 -22.55
N SER A 130 -18.99 2.44 -22.92
CA SER A 130 -18.54 2.58 -24.31
C SER A 130 -17.68 1.40 -24.72
N ARG A 131 -17.65 1.09 -26.02
CA ARG A 131 -16.71 0.10 -26.57
C ARG A 131 -15.40 0.80 -26.89
N ALA A 132 -14.29 0.29 -26.37
CA ALA A 132 -12.97 0.71 -26.81
C ALA A 132 -12.62 0.04 -28.15
N LYS A 133 -11.73 0.67 -28.94
CA LYS A 133 -11.28 0.16 -30.25
C LYS A 133 -10.67 -1.26 -30.20
N GLN A 134 -10.19 -1.71 -29.04
CA GLN A 134 -9.59 -3.05 -28.84
C GLN A 134 -10.52 -4.05 -28.12
N GLY A 135 -11.84 -3.91 -28.24
CA GLY A 135 -12.80 -4.91 -27.75
C GLY A 135 -13.06 -4.88 -26.23
N SER A 136 -12.31 -4.08 -25.46
CA SER A 136 -12.63 -3.82 -24.06
C SER A 136 -13.83 -2.88 -23.92
N ARG A 137 -14.60 -3.02 -22.84
CA ARG A 137 -15.66 -2.08 -22.46
C ARG A 137 -15.07 -1.06 -21.48
N ARG A 138 -15.17 0.22 -21.80
CA ARG A 138 -14.85 1.31 -20.87
C ARG A 138 -16.12 1.70 -20.13
N VAL A 139 -16.02 1.82 -18.80
CA VAL A 139 -17.10 2.29 -17.95
C VAL A 139 -16.63 3.58 -17.30
N GLU A 140 -17.43 4.64 -17.39
CA GLU A 140 -17.13 5.95 -16.81
C GLU A 140 -18.36 6.52 -16.12
N ILE A 141 -18.15 7.24 -15.02
CA ILE A 141 -19.16 8.07 -14.39
C ILE A 141 -19.27 9.37 -15.20
N ILE A 142 -20.47 9.70 -15.67
CA ILE A 142 -20.77 11.01 -16.24
C ILE A 142 -20.83 12.01 -15.06
N PRO A 143 -20.07 13.11 -15.11
CA PRO A 143 -20.14 14.16 -14.09
C PRO A 143 -21.57 14.66 -13.91
N ALA A 144 -21.98 14.93 -12.67
CA ALA A 144 -23.26 15.58 -12.42
C ALA A 144 -23.27 16.99 -13.05
N ALA A 145 -24.42 17.41 -13.58
CA ALA A 145 -24.57 18.76 -14.11
C ALA A 145 -24.23 19.78 -13.02
N GLY A 146 -23.18 20.58 -13.23
CA GLY A 146 -22.71 21.61 -12.30
C GLY A 146 -21.32 21.38 -11.68
N VAL A 147 -20.70 20.21 -11.85
CA VAL A 147 -19.32 19.98 -11.40
C VAL A 147 -18.38 20.16 -12.59
N ALA A 148 -17.79 21.36 -12.71
CA ALA A 148 -16.70 21.58 -13.66
C ALA A 148 -15.56 20.61 -13.32
N SER A 149 -15.16 19.79 -14.30
CA SER A 149 -13.99 18.91 -14.18
C SER A 149 -12.76 19.76 -13.90
N LEU A 150 -12.17 19.65 -12.71
CA LEU A 150 -10.84 20.18 -12.46
C LEU A 150 -9.86 19.48 -13.41
N PRO A 151 -8.99 20.22 -14.12
CA PRO A 151 -8.05 19.61 -15.05
C PRO A 151 -7.07 18.73 -14.26
N LEU A 152 -6.95 17.47 -14.69
CA LEU A 152 -5.83 16.61 -14.34
C LEU A 152 -4.58 17.26 -14.93
N HIS A 153 -3.74 17.88 -14.09
CA HIS A 153 -2.46 18.42 -14.51
C HIS A 153 -1.56 17.29 -15.04
N ALA A 154 -1.01 17.54 -16.23
CA ALA A 154 -0.09 16.71 -16.99
C ALA A 154 1.30 16.66 -16.35
#